data_AF-A0A851P0K5-F1
#
_entry.id   AF-A0A851P0K5-F1
#
_cell.length_a   1.000
_cell.length_b   1.000
_cell.length_c   1.000
_cell.angle_alpha   90.00
_cell.angle_beta   90.00
_cell.angle_gamma   90.00
#
_symmetry.space_group_name_H-M   'P 1'
#
loop_
_entity.id
_entity.type
_entity.pdbx_description
1 polymer ?
#
loop_
_entity_poly.entity_id
_entity_poly.type
_entity_poly.pdbx_seq_one_letter_code
_entity_poly.pdbx_strand_id
1 'polypeptide(L)'
;MIWVNEANICTRFLMWLLLLYLFTGKVVPEDNIVTTKKGKVRGMNLQVLGGTVTAFLGIPYGKPPIGRLRFQKPEPFEKWSDIWDATKHANSCYQLIDTTYPGFPGTEMWNPKTNLSEDCLYLNVWIPSPKPKNATVMVWIYGGGFETGSTSLPVYDGKFLARVERVIVVSMNYRTGALGFLALPGNKEVPGNAGLFDQRLALQWVQENIASFGGNPKSVTIFGESAGSASVSYHILSPKSHPLFTRAIMQSGSANAPWAAVTAAEARKRTEALAKQLQCPTSNETELILCLQDKDPKDILENEVYAVKHFSLLQVYFCPAVDGDFLLDMPATLIENGIFKQTQILVGVNKDEGTSFLAYGVPGFTKDSDGLINRTQFEAALTMSFPEASQLAIESIIFQYTDWENEQKPEHYRDAMDDVIGDYNIICPVMEFAKKFAQAGNNTFFYFFEHRSSKLPWPEWMGVMHGSEIEFVFGLPLERRVNYTKAEEILSRSMLRYWASFAKTGNPNGTLINGTRWPVFTSTEQKYLTLNTDASDVLTKLRAQPCRFWNIFFPKVQEMTGNIDEAEREWKAGFHRWNNYMSDWKNQFNDYTSNKERCTGSN
;
A
#
# COMPACT_ATOMS: atom_id res chain seq x y z
N MET A 1 27.75 -56.88 -61.40
CA MET A 1 26.48 -56.32 -60.87
C MET A 1 26.59 -56.41 -59.36
N ILE A 2 26.96 -55.37 -58.63
CA ILE A 2 26.05 -54.34 -58.11
C ILE A 2 26.96 -53.15 -57.74
N TRP A 3 27.03 -52.15 -58.61
CA TRP A 3 27.75 -50.88 -58.40
C TRP A 3 26.81 -49.69 -58.69
N VAL A 4 25.54 -49.85 -58.33
CA VAL A 4 24.51 -48.82 -58.50
C VAL A 4 23.57 -48.90 -57.31
N ASN A 5 23.98 -48.39 -56.14
CA ASN A 5 23.01 -48.04 -55.10
C ASN A 5 23.51 -47.12 -53.97
N GLU A 6 24.82 -46.94 -53.77
CA GLU A 6 25.29 -46.09 -52.66
C GLU A 6 25.09 -44.59 -52.92
N ALA A 7 25.27 -44.13 -54.17
CA ALA A 7 25.06 -42.72 -54.52
C ALA A 7 23.59 -42.27 -54.35
N ASN A 8 22.63 -43.19 -54.49
CA ASN A 8 21.19 -42.92 -54.39
C ASN A 8 20.71 -42.86 -52.93
N ILE A 9 21.39 -43.58 -52.03
CA ILE A 9 21.12 -43.55 -50.59
C ILE A 9 21.64 -42.25 -49.99
N CYS A 10 22.87 -41.84 -50.34
CA CYS A 10 23.45 -40.57 -49.86
C CYS A 10 22.64 -39.34 -50.30
N THR A 11 22.17 -39.31 -51.56
CA THR A 11 21.34 -38.19 -52.06
C THR A 11 19.96 -38.16 -51.41
N ARG A 12 19.34 -39.32 -51.15
CA ARG A 12 18.07 -39.40 -50.40
C ARG A 12 18.24 -38.99 -48.93
N PHE A 13 19.35 -39.34 -48.30
CA PHE A 13 19.65 -38.94 -46.92
C PHE A 13 19.93 -37.44 -46.79
N LEU A 14 20.66 -36.86 -47.75
CA LEU A 14 20.88 -35.41 -47.85
C LEU A 14 19.58 -34.64 -48.13
N MET A 15 18.71 -35.14 -49.00
CA MET A 15 17.39 -34.55 -49.22
C MET A 15 16.50 -34.66 -47.98
N TRP A 16 16.57 -35.77 -47.22
CA TRP A 16 15.84 -35.90 -45.95
C TRP A 16 16.37 -34.94 -44.88
N LEU A 17 17.69 -34.75 -44.78
CA LEU A 17 18.30 -33.76 -43.90
C LEU A 17 17.95 -32.32 -44.30
N LEU A 18 17.93 -32.01 -45.59
CA LEU A 18 17.48 -30.71 -46.12
C LEU A 18 15.98 -30.48 -45.90
N LEU A 19 15.15 -31.52 -46.07
CA LEU A 19 13.71 -31.47 -45.75
C LEU A 19 13.48 -31.31 -44.24
N LEU A 20 14.23 -32.01 -43.39
CA LEU A 20 14.21 -31.79 -41.93
C LEU A 20 14.67 -30.37 -41.56
N TYR A 21 15.65 -29.80 -42.27
CA TYR A 21 16.09 -28.42 -42.07
C TYR A 21 15.05 -27.39 -42.57
N LEU A 22 14.28 -27.73 -43.61
CA LEU A 22 13.17 -26.93 -44.13
C LEU A 22 11.89 -27.06 -43.27
N PHE A 23 11.70 -28.19 -42.58
CA PHE A 23 10.60 -28.43 -41.62
C PHE A 23 10.93 -28.01 -40.19
N THR A 24 12.19 -27.78 -39.84
CA THR A 24 12.56 -26.86 -38.76
C THR A 24 12.38 -25.44 -39.26
N GLY A 25 11.14 -25.05 -39.54
CA GLY A 25 10.80 -23.65 -39.62
C GLY A 25 11.37 -23.00 -38.37
N LYS A 26 12.27 -22.03 -38.53
CA LYS A 26 12.62 -21.12 -37.45
C LYS A 26 11.28 -20.67 -36.90
N VAL A 27 10.92 -21.13 -35.69
CA VAL A 27 9.87 -20.51 -34.91
C VAL A 27 10.39 -19.11 -34.70
N VAL A 28 9.98 -18.18 -35.56
CA VAL A 28 10.19 -16.76 -35.35
C VAL A 28 9.62 -16.54 -33.96
N PRO A 29 10.42 -16.11 -32.96
CA PRO A 29 9.87 -15.80 -31.66
C PRO A 29 8.70 -14.87 -31.92
N GLU A 30 7.51 -15.27 -31.47
CA GLU A 30 6.36 -14.37 -31.52
C GLU A 30 6.82 -13.12 -30.77
N ASP A 31 7.05 -12.05 -31.53
CA ASP A 31 7.50 -10.78 -30.96
C ASP A 31 6.43 -10.42 -29.94
N ASN A 32 6.75 -10.50 -28.64
CA ASN A 32 5.84 -10.25 -27.52
C ASN A 32 5.50 -8.75 -27.45
N ILE A 33 4.94 -8.21 -28.53
CA ILE A 33 4.67 -6.80 -28.74
C ILE A 33 3.19 -6.55 -28.51
N VAL A 34 2.89 -5.63 -27.61
CA VAL A 34 1.54 -5.14 -27.36
C VAL A 34 1.46 -3.67 -27.77
N THR A 35 0.40 -3.30 -28.48
CA THR A 35 0.14 -1.90 -28.83
C THR A 35 -0.77 -1.27 -27.77
N THR A 36 -0.24 -0.27 -27.07
CA THR A 36 -0.97 0.58 -26.13
C THR A 36 -1.48 1.83 -26.85
N LYS A 37 -2.25 2.69 -26.18
CA LYS A 37 -2.66 3.99 -26.74
C LYS A 37 -1.49 4.95 -26.98
N LYS A 38 -0.37 4.78 -26.27
CA LYS A 38 0.79 5.69 -26.30
C LYS A 38 1.93 5.19 -27.18
N GLY A 39 2.03 3.88 -27.38
CA GLY A 39 3.03 3.27 -28.26
C GLY A 39 3.09 1.74 -28.11
N LYS A 40 4.05 1.13 -28.80
CA LYS A 40 4.29 -0.33 -28.74
C LYS A 40 5.22 -0.66 -27.57
N VAL A 41 4.97 -1.78 -26.89
CA VAL A 41 5.82 -2.31 -25.81
C VAL A 41 6.21 -3.74 -26.12
N ARG A 42 7.47 -4.13 -25.91
CA ARG A 42 7.99 -5.49 -26.06
C ARG A 42 8.22 -6.11 -24.68
N GLY A 43 7.57 -7.24 -24.40
CA GLY A 43 7.78 -8.02 -23.18
C GLY A 43 8.71 -9.22 -23.39
N MET A 44 8.86 -10.02 -22.35
CA MET A 44 9.61 -11.28 -22.35
C MET A 44 8.78 -12.46 -21.84
N ASN A 45 9.11 -13.66 -22.28
CA ASN A 45 8.50 -14.90 -21.77
C ASN A 45 9.29 -15.42 -20.57
N LEU A 46 8.57 -15.72 -19.48
CA LEU A 46 9.08 -16.31 -18.24
C LEU A 46 8.55 -17.73 -18.11
N GLN A 47 9.43 -18.68 -17.76
CA GLN A 47 9.04 -20.05 -17.43
C GLN A 47 8.60 -20.13 -15.97
N VAL A 48 7.36 -20.60 -15.73
CA VAL A 48 6.72 -20.63 -14.42
C VAL A 48 5.92 -21.93 -14.29
N LEU A 49 6.32 -22.80 -13.35
CA LEU A 49 5.63 -24.06 -13.04
C LEU A 49 5.37 -24.94 -14.28
N GLY A 50 6.36 -25.04 -15.19
CA GLY A 50 6.25 -25.81 -16.43
C GLY A 50 5.34 -25.20 -17.51
N GLY A 51 4.89 -23.95 -17.33
CA GLY A 51 4.24 -23.16 -18.37
C GLY A 51 4.89 -21.78 -18.54
N THR A 52 4.24 -20.91 -19.30
CA THR A 52 4.79 -19.59 -19.67
C THR A 52 3.91 -18.44 -19.17
N VAL A 53 4.54 -17.37 -18.72
CA VAL A 53 3.94 -16.05 -18.46
C VAL A 53 4.68 -15.04 -19.32
N THR A 54 3.97 -14.10 -19.95
CA THR A 54 4.61 -12.98 -20.64
C THR A 54 4.62 -11.78 -19.70
N ALA A 55 5.81 -11.27 -19.40
CA ALA A 55 6.03 -10.12 -18.53
C ALA A 55 6.41 -8.88 -19.35
N PHE A 56 5.83 -7.74 -18.98
CA PHE A 56 6.17 -6.42 -19.47
C PHE A 56 6.56 -5.57 -18.27
N LEU A 57 7.85 -5.33 -18.09
CA LEU A 57 8.41 -4.67 -16.92
C LEU A 57 8.87 -3.26 -17.32
N GLY A 58 8.57 -2.25 -16.51
CA GLY A 58 9.04 -0.88 -16.76
C GLY A 58 8.30 -0.14 -17.90
N ILE A 59 6.98 -0.24 -18.00
CA ILE A 59 6.19 0.56 -18.94
C ILE A 59 5.92 1.95 -18.33
N PRO A 60 6.28 3.07 -18.99
CA PRO A 60 6.02 4.40 -18.45
C PRO A 60 4.53 4.72 -18.49
N TYR A 61 4.00 5.23 -17.38
CA TYR A 61 2.62 5.72 -17.31
C TYR A 61 2.55 7.23 -17.05
N GLY A 62 3.58 7.82 -16.44
CA GLY A 62 3.68 9.26 -16.17
C GLY A 62 5.01 9.83 -16.63
N LYS A 63 5.04 11.12 -16.98
CA LYS A 63 6.29 11.85 -17.27
C LYS A 63 7.22 11.81 -16.05
N PRO A 64 8.55 11.81 -16.25
CA PRO A 64 9.49 11.93 -15.15
C PRO A 64 9.21 13.21 -14.33
N PRO A 65 8.89 13.12 -13.04
CA PRO A 65 8.59 14.27 -12.17
C PRO A 65 9.86 15.01 -11.73
N ILE A 66 10.71 15.37 -12.68
CA ILE A 66 12.03 15.98 -12.44
C ILE A 66 12.00 17.51 -12.58
N GLY A 67 12.94 18.18 -11.92
CA GLY A 67 13.08 19.64 -11.97
C GLY A 67 11.79 20.33 -11.50
N ARG A 68 11.20 21.17 -12.37
CA ARG A 68 9.97 21.90 -12.02
C ARG A 68 8.73 21.02 -11.86
N LEU A 69 8.75 19.77 -12.35
CA LEU A 69 7.67 18.80 -12.12
C LEU A 69 7.76 18.11 -10.74
N ARG A 70 8.87 18.28 -10.01
CA ARG A 70 9.00 17.74 -8.65
C ARG A 70 7.92 18.33 -7.75
N PHE A 71 7.32 17.47 -6.92
CA PHE A 71 6.17 17.72 -6.04
C PHE A 71 4.82 17.96 -6.73
N GLN A 72 4.80 18.22 -8.04
CA GLN A 72 3.54 18.46 -8.77
C GLN A 72 2.74 17.17 -8.96
N LYS A 73 1.45 17.32 -9.29
CA LYS A 73 0.64 16.20 -9.81
C LYS A 73 1.32 15.61 -11.06
N PRO A 74 1.30 14.28 -11.24
CA PRO A 74 1.93 13.67 -12.40
C PRO A 74 1.19 14.02 -13.69
N GLU A 75 1.95 14.10 -14.76
CA GLU A 75 1.43 14.24 -16.11
C GLU A 75 1.48 12.89 -16.85
N PRO A 76 0.47 12.54 -17.67
CA PRO A 76 0.53 11.35 -18.50
C PRO A 76 1.76 11.34 -19.42
N PHE A 77 2.40 10.18 -19.56
CA PHE A 77 3.54 10.04 -20.46
C PHE A 77 3.16 10.36 -21.93
N GLU A 78 4.14 10.83 -22.70
CA GLU A 78 3.95 11.21 -24.10
C GLU A 78 3.81 10.00 -25.02
N LYS A 79 3.44 10.23 -26.28
CA LYS A 79 3.45 9.14 -27.27
C LYS A 79 4.89 8.86 -27.70
N TRP A 80 5.22 7.60 -27.93
CA TRP A 80 6.52 7.18 -28.46
C TRP A 80 6.34 6.39 -29.76
N SER A 81 7.26 6.57 -30.71
CA SER A 81 7.21 5.94 -32.04
C SER A 81 7.81 4.55 -32.08
N ASP A 82 8.93 4.36 -31.38
CA ASP A 82 9.68 3.09 -31.38
C ASP A 82 9.02 2.04 -30.49
N ILE A 83 9.55 0.83 -30.48
CA ILE A 83 9.08 -0.21 -29.56
C ILE A 83 9.79 -0.02 -28.22
N TRP A 84 9.03 0.27 -27.16
CA TRP A 84 9.56 0.37 -25.80
C TRP A 84 9.98 -1.02 -25.30
N ASP A 85 11.23 -1.15 -24.88
CA ASP A 85 11.75 -2.40 -24.32
C ASP A 85 11.29 -2.55 -22.86
N ALA A 86 10.25 -3.36 -22.67
CA ALA A 86 9.66 -3.65 -21.36
C ALA A 86 10.12 -5.03 -20.85
N THR A 87 11.40 -5.36 -21.00
CA THR A 87 11.96 -6.65 -20.55
C THR A 87 12.69 -6.58 -19.21
N LYS A 88 12.81 -5.38 -18.61
CA LYS A 88 13.51 -5.14 -17.34
C LYS A 88 12.71 -4.20 -16.45
N HIS A 89 12.79 -4.38 -15.14
CA HIS A 89 12.23 -3.41 -14.20
C HIS A 89 12.88 -2.03 -14.38
N ALA A 90 12.06 -0.99 -14.29
CA ALA A 90 12.52 0.39 -14.27
C ALA A 90 13.13 0.77 -12.90
N ASN A 91 13.66 1.99 -12.82
CA ASN A 91 14.19 2.54 -11.58
C ASN A 91 13.12 2.58 -10.48
N SER A 92 13.58 2.40 -9.24
CA SER A 92 12.75 2.62 -8.05
C SER A 92 12.72 4.11 -7.73
N CYS A 93 11.63 4.58 -7.13
CA CYS A 93 11.57 5.98 -6.69
C CYS A 93 12.62 6.23 -5.59
N TYR A 94 13.18 7.44 -5.57
CA TYR A 94 14.07 7.88 -4.49
C TYR A 94 13.44 7.63 -3.13
N GLN A 95 14.21 6.98 -2.26
CA GLN A 95 13.85 6.59 -0.90
C GLN A 95 15.12 6.32 -0.11
N LEU A 96 15.05 6.34 1.22
CA LEU A 96 16.16 5.88 2.05
C LEU A 96 16.28 4.36 1.97
N ILE A 97 17.52 3.87 1.96
CA ILE A 97 17.82 2.44 2.00
C ILE A 97 17.97 2.02 3.45
N ASP A 98 17.29 0.96 3.86
CA ASP A 98 17.48 0.42 5.20
C ASP A 98 18.86 -0.23 5.32
N THR A 99 19.73 0.39 6.11
CA THR A 99 21.07 -0.12 6.44
C THR A 99 21.20 -0.48 7.91
N THR A 100 20.09 -0.68 8.63
CA THR A 100 20.07 -0.99 10.07
C THR A 100 20.76 -2.32 10.36
N TYR A 101 20.52 -3.32 9.52
CA TYR A 101 21.13 -4.65 9.61
C TYR A 101 21.78 -5.03 8.26
N PRO A 102 22.98 -4.52 7.95
CA PRO A 102 23.65 -4.80 6.67
C PRO A 102 23.93 -6.29 6.49
N GLY A 103 23.63 -6.82 5.30
CA GLY A 103 23.80 -8.23 4.96
C GLY A 103 22.71 -9.15 5.49
N PHE A 104 21.70 -8.64 6.18
CA PHE A 104 20.62 -9.44 6.74
C PHE A 104 19.45 -9.55 5.74
N PRO A 105 19.08 -10.76 5.28
CA PRO A 105 18.03 -10.92 4.27
C PRO A 105 16.66 -10.38 4.68
N GLY A 106 16.34 -10.39 5.98
CA GLY A 106 15.02 -9.97 6.49
C GLY A 106 14.72 -8.47 6.34
N THR A 107 15.76 -7.63 6.34
CA THR A 107 15.65 -6.20 6.02
C THR A 107 15.89 -5.95 4.54
N GLU A 108 16.95 -6.54 3.99
CA GLU A 108 17.36 -6.29 2.61
C GLU A 108 16.32 -6.74 1.58
N MET A 109 15.43 -7.69 1.90
CA MET A 109 14.36 -8.09 0.99
C MET A 109 13.39 -6.94 0.65
N TRP A 110 13.28 -5.94 1.52
CA TRP A 110 12.44 -4.75 1.34
C TRP A 110 13.17 -3.59 0.65
N ASN A 111 14.50 -3.63 0.57
CA ASN A 111 15.29 -2.62 -0.13
C ASN A 111 15.17 -2.77 -1.66
N PRO A 112 15.10 -1.64 -2.41
CA PRO A 112 14.94 -1.64 -3.86
C PRO A 112 16.06 -2.42 -4.57
N LYS A 113 15.69 -3.13 -5.65
CA LYS A 113 16.62 -3.95 -6.45
C LYS A 113 17.06 -3.28 -7.76
N THR A 114 16.61 -2.06 -7.99
CA THR A 114 16.97 -1.21 -9.13
C THR A 114 17.50 0.13 -8.64
N ASN A 115 18.14 0.88 -9.53
CA ASN A 115 18.66 2.21 -9.18
C ASN A 115 17.55 3.13 -8.68
N LEU A 116 17.91 4.04 -7.78
CA LEU A 116 17.02 5.12 -7.33
C LEU A 116 17.03 6.25 -8.37
N SER A 117 15.84 6.73 -8.73
CA SER A 117 15.67 7.88 -9.62
C SER A 117 14.35 8.58 -9.35
N GLU A 118 14.26 9.87 -9.67
CA GLU A 118 12.98 10.58 -9.74
C GLU A 118 12.20 10.18 -11.00
N ASP A 119 12.89 9.76 -12.06
CA ASP A 119 12.27 9.07 -13.20
C ASP A 119 11.91 7.63 -12.81
N CYS A 120 10.79 7.49 -12.11
CA CYS A 120 10.35 6.22 -11.52
C CYS A 120 8.87 5.86 -11.79
N LEU A 121 8.11 6.67 -12.55
CA LEU A 121 6.67 6.47 -12.80
C LEU A 121 6.38 5.40 -13.87
N TYR A 122 6.70 4.15 -13.51
CA TYR A 122 6.56 2.97 -14.34
C TYR A 122 5.66 1.91 -13.69
N LEU A 123 5.08 1.06 -14.52
CA LEU A 123 4.32 -0.11 -14.09
C LEU A 123 4.78 -1.38 -14.80
N ASN A 124 4.44 -2.52 -14.22
CA ASN A 124 4.75 -3.86 -14.72
C ASN A 124 3.45 -4.63 -14.95
N VAL A 125 3.43 -5.53 -15.95
CA VAL A 125 2.26 -6.36 -16.31
C VAL A 125 2.70 -7.80 -16.54
N TRP A 126 2.07 -8.76 -15.85
CA TRP A 126 2.25 -10.19 -16.07
C TRP A 126 0.98 -10.80 -16.66
N ILE A 127 1.11 -11.46 -17.82
CA ILE A 127 0.00 -12.06 -18.56
C ILE A 127 0.19 -13.59 -18.60
N PRO A 128 -0.82 -14.39 -18.24
CA PRO A 128 -0.75 -15.84 -18.40
C PRO A 128 -0.74 -16.22 -19.89
N SER A 129 0.02 -17.26 -20.25
CA SER A 129 -0.05 -17.90 -21.56
C SER A 129 -0.98 -19.13 -21.55
N PRO A 130 -1.79 -19.37 -22.61
CA PRO A 130 -2.05 -18.46 -23.73
C PRO A 130 -2.76 -17.19 -23.27
N LYS A 131 -2.50 -16.08 -23.97
CA LYS A 131 -3.05 -14.75 -23.67
C LYS A 131 -4.57 -14.84 -23.46
N PRO A 132 -5.10 -14.38 -22.31
CA PRO A 132 -6.51 -14.49 -22.03
C PRO A 132 -7.32 -13.46 -22.82
N LYS A 133 -8.64 -13.66 -22.86
CA LYS A 133 -9.61 -12.67 -23.34
C LYS A 133 -10.45 -12.20 -22.16
N ASN A 134 -10.51 -10.89 -21.92
CA ASN A 134 -11.27 -10.28 -20.82
C ASN A 134 -10.97 -10.86 -19.43
N ALA A 135 -9.70 -11.15 -19.12
CA ALA A 135 -9.32 -11.63 -17.80
C ALA A 135 -9.50 -10.56 -16.71
N THR A 136 -9.81 -11.00 -15.49
CA THR A 136 -9.72 -10.17 -14.29
C THR A 136 -8.30 -9.63 -14.13
N VAL A 137 -8.20 -8.36 -13.73
CA VAL A 137 -6.96 -7.63 -13.51
C VAL A 137 -6.81 -7.38 -12.01
N MET A 138 -5.64 -7.66 -11.46
CA MET A 138 -5.27 -7.36 -10.09
C MET A 138 -4.11 -6.37 -10.10
N VAL A 139 -4.26 -5.23 -9.43
CA VAL A 139 -3.29 -4.12 -9.47
C VAL A 139 -2.70 -3.91 -8.08
N TRP A 140 -1.42 -4.24 -7.93
CA TRP A 140 -0.65 -4.13 -6.70
C TRP A 140 -0.18 -2.70 -6.47
N ILE A 141 -0.41 -2.22 -5.25
CA ILE A 141 0.14 -0.98 -4.70
C ILE A 141 0.98 -1.39 -3.49
N TYR A 142 2.30 -1.18 -3.56
CA TYR A 142 3.21 -1.59 -2.48
C TYR A 142 3.03 -0.75 -1.20
N GLY A 143 3.44 -1.32 -0.07
CA GLY A 143 3.61 -0.63 1.21
C GLY A 143 5.00 -0.02 1.40
N GLY A 144 5.36 0.28 2.65
CA GLY A 144 6.62 0.97 3.00
C GLY A 144 6.43 2.32 3.68
N GLY A 145 5.32 2.49 4.40
CA GLY A 145 5.03 3.68 5.20
C GLY A 145 4.94 4.99 4.39
N PHE A 146 4.68 4.94 3.08
CA PHE A 146 4.80 6.07 2.14
C PHE A 146 6.22 6.61 1.93
N GLU A 147 7.22 6.18 2.71
CA GLU A 147 8.61 6.63 2.65
C GLU A 147 9.47 5.75 1.72
N THR A 148 9.11 4.47 1.61
CA THR A 148 9.88 3.45 0.88
C THR A 148 8.96 2.53 0.07
N GLY A 149 9.56 1.57 -0.66
CA GLY A 149 8.86 0.56 -1.44
C GLY A 149 9.26 0.55 -2.91
N SER A 150 9.14 -0.60 -3.57
CA SER A 150 9.45 -0.76 -4.98
C SER A 150 8.69 -1.92 -5.62
N THR A 151 8.24 -1.75 -6.86
CA THR A 151 7.66 -2.88 -7.63
C THR A 151 8.69 -3.87 -8.17
N SER A 152 10.00 -3.58 -8.01
CA SER A 152 11.08 -4.47 -8.43
C SER A 152 11.40 -5.58 -7.41
N LEU A 153 10.78 -5.54 -6.23
CA LEU A 153 11.06 -6.52 -5.18
C LEU A 153 10.61 -7.92 -5.59
N PRO A 154 11.44 -8.97 -5.41
CA PRO A 154 11.11 -10.33 -5.78
C PRO A 154 9.84 -10.88 -5.11
N VAL A 155 9.53 -10.42 -3.89
CA VAL A 155 8.33 -10.81 -3.14
C VAL A 155 7.04 -10.35 -3.83
N TYR A 156 7.10 -9.36 -4.74
CA TYR A 156 5.97 -8.85 -5.52
C TYR A 156 5.94 -9.39 -6.97
N ASP A 157 6.74 -10.43 -7.29
CA ASP A 157 6.76 -11.00 -8.65
C ASP A 157 5.41 -11.65 -8.99
N GLY A 158 4.62 -10.96 -9.81
CA GLY A 158 3.25 -11.35 -10.17
C GLY A 158 3.14 -12.63 -11.00
N LYS A 159 4.26 -13.28 -11.37
CA LYS A 159 4.27 -14.42 -12.29
C LYS A 159 3.49 -15.64 -11.77
N PHE A 160 3.57 -15.96 -10.49
CA PHE A 160 2.89 -17.15 -9.95
C PHE A 160 1.38 -16.92 -9.88
N LEU A 161 0.95 -15.76 -9.36
CA LEU A 161 -0.45 -15.38 -9.32
C LEU A 161 -1.06 -15.32 -10.73
N ALA A 162 -0.38 -14.70 -11.69
CA ALA A 162 -0.82 -14.69 -13.08
C ALA A 162 -0.94 -16.12 -13.65
N ARG A 163 0.08 -16.97 -13.44
CA ARG A 163 0.13 -18.33 -13.99
C ARG A 163 -0.91 -19.28 -13.41
N VAL A 164 -1.05 -19.29 -12.09
CA VAL A 164 -1.88 -20.24 -11.35
C VAL A 164 -3.34 -19.87 -11.48
N GLU A 165 -3.66 -18.59 -11.24
CA GLU A 165 -5.05 -18.13 -11.17
C GLU A 165 -5.58 -17.56 -12.50
N ARG A 166 -4.71 -17.49 -13.52
CA ARG A 166 -5.05 -16.97 -14.85
C ARG A 166 -5.65 -15.57 -14.82
N VAL A 167 -5.13 -14.73 -13.94
CA VAL A 167 -5.43 -13.29 -13.86
C VAL A 167 -4.30 -12.49 -14.51
N ILE A 168 -4.57 -11.24 -14.89
CA ILE A 168 -3.50 -10.29 -15.22
C ILE A 168 -3.08 -9.59 -13.94
N VAL A 169 -1.79 -9.62 -13.63
CA VAL A 169 -1.24 -8.90 -12.48
C VAL A 169 -0.54 -7.64 -13.00
N VAL A 170 -0.81 -6.52 -12.37
CA VAL A 170 -0.16 -5.23 -12.61
C VAL A 170 0.45 -4.75 -11.31
N SER A 171 1.60 -4.09 -11.35
CA SER A 171 2.18 -3.40 -10.19
C SER A 171 2.66 -2.03 -10.62
N MET A 172 2.49 -0.99 -9.81
CA MET A 172 2.93 0.38 -10.13
C MET A 172 3.88 0.95 -9.08
N ASN A 173 4.90 1.69 -9.54
CA ASN A 173 5.62 2.60 -8.66
C ASN A 173 4.78 3.85 -8.39
N TYR A 174 5.03 4.53 -7.28
CA TYR A 174 4.53 5.87 -6.98
C TYR A 174 5.57 6.63 -6.14
N ARG A 175 5.63 7.97 -6.23
CA ARG A 175 6.60 8.76 -5.45
C ARG A 175 6.39 8.60 -3.95
N THR A 176 7.50 8.50 -3.22
CA THR A 176 7.56 8.30 -1.76
C THR A 176 8.15 9.51 -1.04
N GLY A 177 7.98 9.56 0.28
CA GLY A 177 8.41 10.63 1.17
C GLY A 177 7.96 12.02 0.74
N ALA A 178 8.74 13.03 1.06
CA ALA A 178 8.52 14.42 0.68
C ALA A 178 8.41 14.58 -0.83
N LEU A 179 9.10 13.77 -1.63
CA LEU A 179 8.99 13.81 -3.10
C LEU A 179 7.58 13.45 -3.59
N GLY A 180 6.85 12.62 -2.84
CA GLY A 180 5.48 12.20 -3.13
C GLY A 180 4.39 12.88 -2.30
N PHE A 181 4.70 13.39 -1.11
CA PHE A 181 3.67 13.79 -0.13
C PHE A 181 3.91 15.16 0.52
N LEU A 182 4.93 15.91 0.10
CA LEU A 182 5.10 17.31 0.51
C LEU A 182 3.91 18.15 0.04
N ALA A 183 3.39 19.00 0.93
CA ALA A 183 2.13 19.69 0.72
C ALA A 183 2.15 21.13 1.23
N LEU A 184 1.74 22.05 0.37
CA LEU A 184 1.41 23.43 0.69
C LEU A 184 -0.07 23.65 0.35
N PRO A 185 -1.00 23.38 1.28
CA PRO A 185 -2.43 23.50 1.01
C PRO A 185 -2.80 24.88 0.47
N GLY A 186 -3.58 24.90 -0.61
CA GLY A 186 -3.94 26.11 -1.37
C GLY A 186 -2.98 26.44 -2.53
N ASN A 187 -1.78 25.86 -2.54
CA ASN A 187 -0.82 26.02 -3.63
C ASN A 187 -1.06 24.96 -4.73
N LYS A 188 -1.12 25.38 -5.99
CA LYS A 188 -1.42 24.46 -7.12
C LYS A 188 -0.20 23.66 -7.59
N GLU A 189 1.00 24.17 -7.38
CA GLU A 189 2.25 23.50 -7.78
C GLU A 189 2.60 22.39 -6.77
N VAL A 190 2.32 22.63 -5.49
CA VAL A 190 2.60 21.66 -4.42
C VAL A 190 1.34 21.36 -3.59
N PRO A 191 0.32 20.74 -4.21
CA PRO A 191 -0.98 20.53 -3.56
C PRO A 191 -0.96 19.44 -2.49
N GLY A 192 0.13 18.65 -2.38
CA GLY A 192 0.17 17.41 -1.62
C GLY A 192 -0.32 16.21 -2.43
N ASN A 193 -0.18 15.01 -1.84
CA ASN A 193 -0.68 13.75 -2.38
C ASN A 193 -0.17 13.36 -3.77
N ALA A 194 0.96 13.90 -4.23
CA ALA A 194 1.51 13.62 -5.54
C ALA A 194 1.68 12.10 -5.79
N GLY A 195 2.12 11.34 -4.77
CA GLY A 195 2.18 9.87 -4.80
C GLY A 195 0.82 9.19 -4.98
N LEU A 196 -0.26 9.69 -4.37
CA LEU A 196 -1.61 9.15 -4.63
C LEU A 196 -2.10 9.51 -6.04
N PHE A 197 -1.76 10.70 -6.54
CA PHE A 197 -2.06 11.06 -7.93
C PHE A 197 -1.26 10.20 -8.93
N ASP A 198 -0.04 9.77 -8.60
CA ASP A 198 0.74 8.81 -9.39
C ASP A 198 -0.02 7.48 -9.51
N GLN A 199 -0.49 6.96 -8.37
CA GLN A 199 -1.30 5.74 -8.33
C GLN A 199 -2.57 5.89 -9.17
N ARG A 200 -3.29 7.01 -9.05
CA ARG A 200 -4.48 7.31 -9.86
C ARG A 200 -4.16 7.35 -11.35
N LEU A 201 -3.05 7.95 -11.76
CA LEU A 201 -2.63 8.01 -13.16
C LEU A 201 -2.30 6.63 -13.72
N ALA A 202 -1.63 5.78 -12.93
CA ALA A 202 -1.40 4.39 -13.32
C ALA A 202 -2.71 3.58 -13.41
N LEU A 203 -3.68 3.79 -12.52
CA LEU A 203 -5.01 3.17 -12.63
C LEU A 203 -5.77 3.66 -13.89
N GLN A 204 -5.64 4.94 -14.26
CA GLN A 204 -6.15 5.46 -15.53
C GLN A 204 -5.47 4.77 -16.72
N TRP A 205 -4.15 4.60 -16.66
CA TRP A 205 -3.41 3.84 -17.68
C TRP A 205 -3.94 2.40 -17.81
N VAL A 206 -4.22 1.71 -16.70
CA VAL A 206 -4.80 0.36 -16.70
C VAL A 206 -6.16 0.38 -17.41
N GLN A 207 -7.06 1.30 -17.04
CA GLN A 207 -8.37 1.45 -17.68
C GLN A 207 -8.27 1.63 -19.19
N GLU A 208 -7.27 2.39 -19.64
CA GLU A 208 -7.09 2.72 -21.05
C GLU A 208 -6.42 1.63 -21.88
N ASN A 209 -5.55 0.81 -21.29
CA ASN A 209 -4.62 -0.03 -22.03
C ASN A 209 -4.73 -1.53 -21.73
N ILE A 210 -5.25 -1.95 -20.57
CA ILE A 210 -5.16 -3.36 -20.14
C ILE A 210 -5.91 -4.33 -21.05
N ALA A 211 -6.90 -3.85 -21.80
CA ALA A 211 -7.58 -4.61 -22.84
C ALA A 211 -6.61 -5.13 -23.92
N SER A 212 -5.61 -4.34 -24.30
CA SER A 212 -4.55 -4.76 -25.24
C SER A 212 -3.70 -5.90 -24.69
N PHE A 213 -3.63 -6.08 -23.37
CA PHE A 213 -2.94 -7.17 -22.69
C PHE A 213 -3.85 -8.39 -22.45
N GLY A 214 -5.13 -8.32 -22.84
CA GLY A 214 -6.12 -9.39 -22.64
C GLY A 214 -6.94 -9.25 -21.36
N GLY A 215 -6.79 -8.14 -20.64
CA GLY A 215 -7.51 -7.84 -19.41
C GLY A 215 -8.87 -7.21 -19.65
N ASN A 216 -9.72 -7.23 -18.64
CA ASN A 216 -11.01 -6.56 -18.64
C ASN A 216 -10.94 -5.31 -17.76
N PRO A 217 -10.98 -4.09 -18.33
CA PRO A 217 -10.96 -2.85 -17.54
C PRO A 217 -12.17 -2.70 -16.61
N LYS A 218 -13.25 -3.47 -16.82
CA LYS A 218 -14.44 -3.52 -15.93
C LYS A 218 -14.31 -4.54 -14.78
N SER A 219 -13.22 -5.30 -14.72
CA SER A 219 -12.92 -6.28 -13.68
C SER A 219 -11.50 -6.03 -13.15
N VAL A 220 -11.33 -4.87 -12.50
CA VAL A 220 -10.07 -4.45 -11.90
C VAL A 220 -10.20 -4.51 -10.38
N THR A 221 -9.31 -5.24 -9.72
CA THR A 221 -9.21 -5.27 -8.26
C THR A 221 -7.89 -4.63 -7.85
N ILE A 222 -7.96 -3.55 -7.06
CA ILE A 222 -6.75 -2.97 -6.46
C ILE A 222 -6.45 -3.71 -5.16
N PHE A 223 -5.18 -3.98 -4.90
CA PHE A 223 -4.75 -4.65 -3.67
C PHE A 223 -3.40 -4.10 -3.22
N GLY A 224 -3.20 -4.03 -1.92
CA GLY A 224 -1.98 -3.49 -1.33
C GLY A 224 -1.86 -3.88 0.12
N GLU A 225 -0.65 -3.74 0.63
CA GLU A 225 -0.28 -4.04 2.02
C GLU A 225 0.26 -2.79 2.71
N SER A 226 0.02 -2.64 4.03
CA SER A 226 0.50 -1.50 4.82
C SER A 226 0.07 -0.15 4.23
N ALA A 227 1.00 0.76 3.91
CA ALA A 227 0.75 2.00 3.19
C ALA A 227 0.09 1.80 1.81
N GLY A 228 0.31 0.66 1.16
CA GLY A 228 -0.40 0.25 -0.06
C GLY A 228 -1.86 -0.12 0.22
N SER A 229 -2.16 -0.72 1.36
CA SER A 229 -3.54 -0.96 1.81
C SER A 229 -4.25 0.34 2.21
N ALA A 230 -3.53 1.24 2.90
CA ALA A 230 -4.02 2.60 3.14
C ALA A 230 -4.30 3.33 1.81
N SER A 231 -3.42 3.19 0.81
CA SER A 231 -3.62 3.69 -0.56
C SER A 231 -4.88 3.13 -1.23
N VAL A 232 -5.10 1.82 -1.13
CA VAL A 232 -6.34 1.17 -1.59
C VAL A 232 -7.56 1.83 -0.94
N SER A 233 -7.53 2.06 0.38
CA SER A 233 -8.63 2.73 1.05
C SER A 233 -8.79 4.21 0.68
N TYR A 234 -7.72 4.95 0.35
CA TYR A 234 -7.86 6.30 -0.20
C TYR A 234 -8.55 6.30 -1.57
N HIS A 235 -8.28 5.31 -2.42
CA HIS A 235 -8.99 5.17 -3.69
C HIS A 235 -10.47 4.79 -3.49
N ILE A 236 -10.82 4.08 -2.43
CA ILE A 236 -12.21 3.84 -2.00
C ILE A 236 -12.87 5.14 -1.53
N LEU A 237 -12.15 5.96 -0.76
CA LEU A 237 -12.67 7.22 -0.22
C LEU A 237 -12.74 8.35 -1.26
N SER A 238 -11.87 8.34 -2.27
CA SER A 238 -11.75 9.42 -3.25
C SER A 238 -12.70 9.25 -4.45
N PRO A 239 -13.71 10.12 -4.64
CA PRO A 239 -14.73 9.95 -5.69
C PRO A 239 -14.16 9.84 -7.11
N LYS A 240 -13.09 10.61 -7.40
CA LYS A 240 -12.43 10.60 -8.72
C LYS A 240 -11.69 9.31 -9.04
N SER A 241 -11.46 8.44 -8.04
CA SER A 241 -10.85 7.12 -8.23
C SER A 241 -11.89 6.02 -8.44
N HIS A 242 -13.16 6.24 -8.06
CA HIS A 242 -14.20 5.20 -8.07
C HIS A 242 -14.41 4.50 -9.43
N PRO A 243 -14.34 5.19 -10.58
CA PRO A 243 -14.53 4.53 -11.88
C PRO A 243 -13.34 3.66 -12.31
N LEU A 244 -12.20 3.76 -11.63
CA LEU A 244 -10.93 3.17 -12.08
C LEU A 244 -10.74 1.71 -11.60
N PHE A 245 -11.60 1.24 -10.70
CA PHE A 245 -11.55 -0.13 -10.20
C PHE A 245 -12.93 -0.65 -9.80
N THR A 246 -13.04 -1.98 -9.77
CA THR A 246 -14.25 -2.71 -9.40
C THR A 246 -14.26 -3.03 -7.92
N ARG A 247 -13.19 -3.66 -7.39
CA ARG A 247 -13.09 -4.20 -6.01
C ARG A 247 -11.76 -3.84 -5.36
N ALA A 248 -11.66 -4.06 -4.06
CA ALA A 248 -10.47 -3.74 -3.29
C ALA A 248 -10.08 -4.87 -2.32
N ILE A 249 -8.77 -5.07 -2.15
CA ILE A 249 -8.21 -5.93 -1.11
C ILE A 249 -7.26 -5.10 -0.24
N MET A 250 -7.42 -5.20 1.07
CA MET A 250 -6.71 -4.38 2.05
C MET A 250 -5.96 -5.28 3.04
N GLN A 251 -4.63 -5.32 2.96
CA GLN A 251 -3.79 -6.16 3.81
C GLN A 251 -3.07 -5.28 4.85
N SER A 252 -3.34 -5.48 6.14
CA SER A 252 -2.58 -4.86 7.23
C SER A 252 -2.47 -3.32 7.14
N GLY A 253 -3.53 -2.62 6.72
CA GLY A 253 -3.53 -1.15 6.73
C GLY A 253 -4.84 -0.52 6.29
N SER A 254 -5.13 0.69 6.77
CA SER A 254 -6.31 1.47 6.38
C SER A 254 -6.05 2.97 6.52
N ALA A 255 -6.80 3.78 5.76
CA ALA A 255 -6.64 5.23 5.71
C ALA A 255 -6.92 5.96 7.03
N ASN A 256 -7.67 5.34 7.95
CA ASN A 256 -7.97 5.87 9.28
C ASN A 256 -6.94 5.51 10.34
N ALA A 257 -5.82 4.86 9.97
CA ALA A 257 -4.74 4.61 10.91
C ALA A 257 -4.04 5.93 11.32
N PRO A 258 -3.53 6.05 12.56
CA PRO A 258 -2.95 7.30 13.07
C PRO A 258 -1.77 7.84 12.25
N TRP A 259 -0.99 6.96 11.64
CA TRP A 259 0.17 7.29 10.81
C TRP A 259 -0.18 7.65 9.37
N ALA A 260 -1.39 7.32 8.91
CA ALA A 260 -1.69 7.24 7.49
C ALA A 260 -2.08 8.59 6.87
N ALA A 261 -2.68 9.52 7.63
CA ALA A 261 -3.07 10.82 7.09
C ALA A 261 -2.90 11.97 8.10
N VAL A 262 -2.62 13.17 7.59
CA VAL A 262 -2.54 14.40 8.38
C VAL A 262 -3.50 15.48 7.89
N THR A 263 -3.78 16.44 8.76
CA THR A 263 -4.53 17.65 8.37
C THR A 263 -3.71 18.53 7.44
N ALA A 264 -4.38 19.38 6.67
CA ALA A 264 -3.73 20.40 5.83
C ALA A 264 -2.72 21.26 6.63
N ALA A 265 -3.10 21.68 7.84
CA ALA A 265 -2.26 22.52 8.70
C ALA A 265 -0.97 21.83 9.13
N GLU A 266 -1.05 20.56 9.53
CA GLU A 266 0.13 19.78 9.92
C GLU A 266 1.03 19.51 8.71
N ALA A 267 0.45 19.19 7.54
CA ALA A 267 1.23 18.98 6.32
C ALA A 267 2.05 20.23 5.90
N ARG A 268 1.46 21.43 6.03
CA ARG A 268 2.16 22.70 5.83
C ARG A 268 3.31 22.88 6.82
N LYS A 269 3.06 22.62 8.10
CA LYS A 269 4.05 22.75 9.17
C LYS A 269 5.26 21.83 8.95
N ARG A 270 5.04 20.59 8.53
CA ARG A 270 6.12 19.63 8.19
C ARG A 270 6.93 20.12 6.99
N THR A 271 6.27 20.63 5.97
CA THR A 271 6.91 21.22 4.79
C THR A 271 7.80 22.42 5.16
N GLU A 272 7.30 23.34 5.97
CA GLU A 272 8.06 24.52 6.44
C GLU A 272 9.24 24.12 7.34
N ALA A 273 9.08 23.09 8.18
CA ALA A 273 10.14 22.56 9.02
C ALA A 273 11.27 21.94 8.18
N LEU A 274 10.94 21.12 7.18
CA LEU A 274 11.92 20.57 6.24
C LEU A 274 12.61 21.68 5.43
N ALA A 275 11.85 22.66 4.92
CA ALA A 275 12.41 23.79 4.19
C ALA A 275 13.43 24.56 5.05
N LYS A 276 13.10 24.82 6.32
CA LYS A 276 14.03 25.48 7.26
C LYS A 276 15.30 24.64 7.47
N GLN A 277 15.16 23.33 7.64
CA GLN A 277 16.28 22.42 7.82
C GLN A 277 17.22 22.41 6.60
N LEU A 278 16.65 22.47 5.40
CA LEU A 278 17.37 22.54 4.13
C LEU A 278 17.83 23.98 3.76
N GLN A 279 17.66 24.94 4.67
CA GLN A 279 18.04 26.34 4.49
C GLN A 279 17.34 27.01 3.30
N CYS A 280 16.10 26.59 3.01
CA CYS A 280 15.25 27.23 2.02
C CYS A 280 14.47 28.40 2.63
N PRO A 281 14.22 29.49 1.85
CA PRO A 281 13.40 30.60 2.30
C PRO A 281 11.97 30.14 2.63
N THR A 282 11.40 30.62 3.74
CA THR A 282 10.02 30.30 4.14
C THR A 282 9.06 31.48 4.11
N SER A 283 9.56 32.69 3.79
CA SER A 283 8.76 33.91 3.72
C SER A 283 7.92 34.02 2.45
N ASN A 284 8.34 33.36 1.36
CA ASN A 284 7.66 33.35 0.07
C ASN A 284 7.54 31.91 -0.42
N GLU A 285 6.32 31.42 -0.63
CA GLU A 285 6.09 30.03 -1.07
C GLU A 285 6.75 29.72 -2.41
N THR A 286 6.80 30.68 -3.35
CA THR A 286 7.41 30.45 -4.67
C THR A 286 8.91 30.22 -4.52
N GLU A 287 9.59 31.03 -3.70
CA GLU A 287 11.02 30.87 -3.42
C GLU A 287 11.30 29.58 -2.63
N LEU A 288 10.42 29.22 -1.69
CA LEU A 288 10.47 27.95 -0.97
C LEU A 288 10.44 26.77 -1.94
N ILE A 289 9.44 26.74 -2.83
CA ILE A 289 9.23 25.66 -3.80
C ILE A 289 10.44 25.55 -4.74
N LEU A 290 10.86 26.67 -5.33
CA LEU A 290 12.01 26.70 -6.23
C LEU A 290 13.28 26.19 -5.54
N CYS A 291 13.52 26.61 -4.30
CA CYS A 291 14.67 26.15 -3.52
C CYS A 291 14.62 24.63 -3.27
N LEU A 292 13.48 24.08 -2.85
CA LEU A 292 13.31 22.64 -2.63
C LEU A 292 13.43 21.83 -3.93
N GLN A 293 12.93 22.36 -5.05
CA GLN A 293 13.08 21.73 -6.36
C GLN A 293 14.53 21.69 -6.85
N ASP A 294 15.36 22.63 -6.40
CA ASP A 294 16.78 22.71 -6.77
C ASP A 294 17.69 21.89 -5.83
N LYS A 295 17.16 21.30 -4.73
CA LYS A 295 17.92 20.40 -3.84
C LYS A 295 18.17 19.03 -4.46
N ASP A 296 19.19 18.33 -3.99
CA ASP A 296 19.35 16.90 -4.29
C ASP A 296 18.20 16.10 -3.64
N PRO A 297 17.56 15.16 -4.35
CA PRO A 297 16.52 14.31 -3.77
C PRO A 297 16.97 13.60 -2.49
N LYS A 298 18.22 13.16 -2.42
CA LYS A 298 18.77 12.48 -1.25
C LYS A 298 18.85 13.42 -0.05
N ASP A 299 19.30 14.65 -0.24
CA ASP A 299 19.37 15.66 0.83
C ASP A 299 17.98 15.91 1.42
N ILE A 300 16.94 15.94 0.59
CA ILE A 300 15.54 16.09 1.02
C ILE A 300 15.17 14.94 1.97
N LEU A 301 15.34 13.69 1.51
CA LEU A 301 14.92 12.50 2.25
C LEU A 301 15.70 12.32 3.56
N GLU A 302 17.01 12.57 3.57
CA GLU A 302 17.84 12.47 4.77
C GLU A 302 17.45 13.49 5.86
N ASN A 303 16.73 14.57 5.50
CA ASN A 303 16.30 15.61 6.43
C ASN A 303 14.81 15.54 6.81
N GLU A 304 14.05 14.54 6.36
CA GLU A 304 12.62 14.39 6.67
C GLU A 304 12.36 14.16 8.16
N VAL A 305 13.29 13.52 8.86
CA VAL A 305 13.22 13.28 10.31
C VAL A 305 13.02 14.56 11.12
N TYR A 306 13.49 15.70 10.61
CA TYR A 306 13.37 17.01 11.26
C TYR A 306 12.02 17.70 11.01
N ALA A 307 11.16 17.12 10.15
CA ALA A 307 9.84 17.67 9.85
C ALA A 307 8.84 17.46 10.99
N VAL A 308 9.07 16.47 11.85
CA VAL A 308 8.24 16.13 13.01
C VAL A 308 8.98 16.40 14.32
N LYS A 309 8.22 16.83 15.34
CA LYS A 309 8.80 17.24 16.63
C LYS A 309 9.09 16.08 17.58
N HIS A 310 8.25 15.06 17.52
CA HIS A 310 8.28 13.94 18.44
C HIS A 310 8.47 12.64 17.67
N PHE A 311 9.22 11.73 18.28
CA PHE A 311 9.39 10.37 17.77
C PHE A 311 8.17 9.53 18.13
N SER A 312 7.75 8.66 17.21
CA SER A 312 6.80 7.57 17.46
C SER A 312 7.30 6.33 16.71
N LEU A 313 6.94 5.14 17.18
CA LEU A 313 7.48 3.88 16.65
C LEU A 313 7.03 3.58 15.21
N LEU A 314 5.81 3.98 14.85
CA LEU A 314 5.33 3.97 13.46
C LEU A 314 5.12 5.40 12.96
N GLN A 315 6.21 6.18 12.97
CA GLN A 315 6.20 7.55 12.47
C GLN A 315 6.39 7.59 10.96
N VAL A 316 5.49 8.27 10.26
CA VAL A 316 5.66 8.66 8.85
C VAL A 316 5.85 10.18 8.81
N TYR A 317 6.89 10.65 8.11
CA TYR A 317 7.26 12.06 8.04
C TYR A 317 6.39 12.78 7.01
N PHE A 318 6.22 12.21 5.83
CA PHE A 318 5.37 12.76 4.78
C PHE A 318 4.39 11.70 4.31
N CYS A 319 3.15 11.80 4.80
CA CYS A 319 2.03 10.94 4.43
C CYS A 319 0.92 11.75 3.72
N PRO A 320 -0.11 11.09 3.18
CA PRO A 320 -1.27 11.76 2.61
C PRO A 320 -1.88 12.86 3.50
N ALA A 321 -2.29 13.96 2.87
CA ALA A 321 -2.88 15.11 3.55
C ALA A 321 -4.27 15.45 2.99
N VAL A 322 -5.11 16.08 3.80
CA VAL A 322 -6.39 16.62 3.31
C VAL A 322 -6.11 17.79 2.37
N ASP A 323 -6.40 17.60 1.08
CA ASP A 323 -6.11 18.55 0.00
C ASP A 323 -7.37 19.17 -0.63
N GLY A 324 -8.56 18.66 -0.29
CA GLY A 324 -9.83 19.08 -0.88
C GLY A 324 -10.05 18.61 -2.32
N ASP A 325 -9.19 17.72 -2.85
CA ASP A 325 -9.31 17.16 -4.20
C ASP A 325 -9.21 15.63 -4.19
N PHE A 326 -8.08 15.07 -3.73
CA PHE A 326 -7.97 13.64 -3.52
C PHE A 326 -8.74 13.22 -2.27
N LEU A 327 -8.47 13.89 -1.14
CA LEU A 327 -9.11 13.68 0.15
C LEU A 327 -9.88 14.94 0.51
N LEU A 328 -11.21 14.81 0.56
CA LEU A 328 -12.12 15.93 0.83
C LEU A 328 -12.15 16.30 2.32
N ASP A 329 -11.83 15.34 3.19
CA ASP A 329 -11.78 15.48 4.64
C ASP A 329 -10.85 14.39 5.21
N MET A 330 -10.63 14.39 6.52
CA MET A 330 -9.92 13.32 7.21
C MET A 330 -10.62 11.97 6.97
N PRO A 331 -9.87 10.89 6.71
CA PRO A 331 -10.44 9.56 6.44
C PRO A 331 -11.43 9.08 7.48
N ALA A 332 -11.16 9.30 8.78
CA ALA A 332 -12.07 8.94 9.86
C ALA A 332 -13.46 9.59 9.69
N THR A 333 -13.51 10.88 9.34
CA THR A 333 -14.75 11.61 9.06
C THR A 333 -15.48 11.04 7.84
N LEU A 334 -14.76 10.76 6.75
CA LEU A 334 -15.34 10.20 5.54
C LEU A 334 -15.94 8.80 5.79
N ILE A 335 -15.24 7.96 6.55
CA ILE A 335 -15.69 6.61 6.90
C ILE A 335 -16.92 6.68 7.82
N GLU A 336 -16.91 7.54 8.84
CA GLU A 336 -18.04 7.72 9.77
C GLU A 336 -19.31 8.14 9.02
N ASN A 337 -19.16 9.05 8.06
CA ASN A 337 -20.27 9.57 7.26
C ASN A 337 -20.69 8.68 6.09
N GLY A 338 -20.07 7.50 5.90
CA GLY A 338 -20.39 6.59 4.80
C GLY A 338 -19.96 7.08 3.41
N ILE A 339 -19.02 8.04 3.34
CA ILE A 339 -18.55 8.66 2.10
C ILE A 339 -17.41 7.80 1.51
N PHE A 340 -17.79 6.74 0.81
CA PHE A 340 -16.88 5.85 0.10
C PHE A 340 -17.56 5.14 -1.08
N LYS A 341 -16.76 4.56 -1.96
CA LYS A 341 -17.24 3.68 -3.05
C LYS A 341 -17.99 2.49 -2.48
N GLN A 342 -19.23 2.29 -2.90
CA GLN A 342 -19.97 1.06 -2.61
C GLN A 342 -19.42 -0.08 -3.48
N THR A 343 -18.82 -1.09 -2.85
CA THR A 343 -18.19 -2.24 -3.53
C THR A 343 -17.96 -3.40 -2.54
N GLN A 344 -17.31 -4.48 -2.96
CA GLN A 344 -16.85 -5.55 -2.10
C GLN A 344 -15.39 -5.33 -1.68
N ILE A 345 -15.07 -5.70 -0.43
CA ILE A 345 -13.69 -5.73 0.08
C ILE A 345 -13.32 -7.09 0.67
N LEU A 346 -12.06 -7.49 0.47
CA LEU A 346 -11.38 -8.52 1.26
C LEU A 346 -10.33 -7.79 2.10
N VAL A 347 -10.33 -7.99 3.40
CA VAL A 347 -9.48 -7.23 4.32
C VAL A 347 -8.93 -8.16 5.40
N GLY A 348 -7.78 -7.85 5.98
CA GLY A 348 -7.25 -8.63 7.09
C GLY A 348 -5.95 -8.10 7.63
N VAL A 349 -5.44 -8.78 8.64
CA VAL A 349 -4.24 -8.42 9.40
C VAL A 349 -3.46 -9.68 9.77
N ASN A 350 -2.19 -9.49 10.12
CA ASN A 350 -1.31 -10.53 10.65
C ASN A 350 -1.41 -10.56 12.17
N LYS A 351 -0.88 -11.62 12.78
CA LYS A 351 -0.94 -11.82 14.22
C LYS A 351 -0.08 -10.84 15.01
N ASP A 352 1.17 -10.64 14.59
CA ASP A 352 2.20 -9.96 15.37
C ASP A 352 2.68 -8.70 14.60
N GLU A 353 1.74 -7.79 14.29
CA GLU A 353 1.93 -6.61 13.44
C GLU A 353 2.96 -5.61 14.00
N GLY A 354 3.07 -5.50 15.32
CA GLY A 354 3.89 -4.50 15.99
C GLY A 354 5.39 -4.84 16.00
N THR A 355 5.73 -6.13 16.03
CA THR A 355 7.10 -6.64 16.18
C THR A 355 8.11 -6.02 15.23
N SER A 356 7.73 -5.82 13.96
CA SER A 356 8.58 -5.20 12.94
C SER A 356 9.06 -3.82 13.36
N PHE A 357 8.19 -3.01 13.96
CA PHE A 357 8.51 -1.63 14.34
C PHE A 357 9.29 -1.56 15.65
N LEU A 358 9.07 -2.52 16.55
CA LEU A 358 9.84 -2.64 17.80
C LEU A 358 11.32 -2.84 17.55
N ALA A 359 11.67 -3.71 16.59
CA ALA A 359 13.06 -4.07 16.27
C ALA A 359 13.91 -2.92 15.69
N TYR A 360 13.29 -1.79 15.32
CA TYR A 360 13.96 -0.60 14.80
C TYR A 360 13.97 0.57 15.77
N GLY A 361 12.96 0.65 16.66
CA GLY A 361 12.70 1.85 17.44
C GLY A 361 12.84 1.69 18.96
N VAL A 362 12.82 0.48 19.50
CA VAL A 362 12.78 0.26 20.97
C VAL A 362 14.04 -0.40 21.49
N PRO A 363 14.77 0.23 22.44
CA PRO A 363 15.88 -0.41 23.12
C PRO A 363 15.49 -1.75 23.76
N GLY A 364 16.26 -2.80 23.45
CA GLY A 364 16.02 -4.17 23.93
C GLY A 364 15.40 -5.11 22.87
N PHE A 365 14.75 -4.55 21.85
CA PHE A 365 14.20 -5.29 20.72
C PHE A 365 15.17 -5.22 19.55
N THR A 366 15.79 -6.35 19.21
CA THR A 366 16.74 -6.45 18.09
C THR A 366 16.61 -7.81 17.41
N LYS A 367 17.18 -7.95 16.21
CA LYS A 367 17.26 -9.26 15.54
C LYS A 367 18.09 -10.31 16.29
N ASP A 368 18.97 -9.85 17.20
CA ASP A 368 19.96 -10.70 17.90
C ASP A 368 19.59 -10.92 19.38
N SER A 369 18.41 -10.48 19.82
CA SER A 369 17.91 -10.65 21.19
C SER A 369 16.54 -11.33 21.19
N ASP A 370 16.14 -11.87 22.34
CA ASP A 370 14.81 -12.45 22.56
C ASP A 370 13.71 -11.40 22.82
N GLY A 371 14.05 -10.11 22.74
CA GLY A 371 13.14 -8.99 22.99
C GLY A 371 12.64 -8.87 24.43
N LEU A 372 13.27 -9.56 25.39
CA LEU A 372 12.82 -9.60 26.78
C LEU A 372 12.98 -8.22 27.45
N ILE A 373 11.87 -7.68 27.95
CA ILE A 373 11.84 -6.38 28.65
C ILE A 373 11.14 -6.52 30.00
N ASN A 374 11.56 -5.70 30.96
CA ASN A 374 10.88 -5.59 32.25
C ASN A 374 9.83 -4.46 32.24
N ARG A 375 9.06 -4.34 33.32
CA ARG A 375 8.04 -3.30 33.50
C ARG A 375 8.56 -1.88 33.25
N THR A 376 9.72 -1.52 33.80
CA THR A 376 10.30 -0.17 33.61
C THR A 376 10.63 0.11 32.15
N GLN A 377 11.15 -0.89 31.43
CA GLN A 377 11.42 -0.77 29.99
C GLN A 377 10.13 -0.69 29.18
N PHE A 378 9.08 -1.42 29.56
CA PHE A 378 7.75 -1.35 28.95
C PHE A 378 7.14 0.05 29.12
N GLU A 379 7.14 0.60 30.33
CA GLU A 379 6.65 1.96 30.61
C GLU A 379 7.42 3.03 29.81
N ALA A 380 8.74 2.89 29.71
CA ALA A 380 9.59 3.77 28.90
C ALA A 380 9.28 3.66 27.40
N ALA A 381 9.06 2.45 26.89
CA ALA A 381 8.69 2.21 25.51
C ALA A 381 7.30 2.79 25.17
N LEU A 382 6.33 2.69 26.08
CA LEU A 382 5.02 3.34 25.94
C LEU A 382 5.14 4.86 25.90
N THR A 383 5.90 5.44 26.83
CA THR A 383 6.13 6.90 26.87
C THR A 383 6.77 7.41 25.58
N MET A 384 7.71 6.63 25.03
CA MET A 384 8.35 6.94 23.75
C MET A 384 7.39 6.79 22.55
N SER A 385 6.45 5.85 22.62
CA SER A 385 5.48 5.59 21.54
C SER A 385 4.36 6.63 21.50
N PHE A 386 4.01 7.17 22.67
CA PHE A 386 2.93 8.13 22.88
C PHE A 386 3.47 9.38 23.59
N PRO A 387 4.37 10.16 22.97
CA PRO A 387 5.09 11.26 23.61
C PRO A 387 4.19 12.41 24.07
N GLU A 388 3.00 12.55 23.47
CA GLU A 388 2.01 13.58 23.82
C GLU A 388 0.94 13.05 24.80
N ALA A 389 0.99 11.77 25.18
CA ALA A 389 0.03 11.20 26.13
C ALA A 389 0.34 11.64 27.56
N SER A 390 -0.71 11.94 28.33
CA SER A 390 -0.59 12.20 29.76
C SER A 390 -0.16 10.93 30.52
N GLN A 391 0.35 11.08 31.74
CA GLN A 391 0.66 9.92 32.59
C GLN A 391 -0.56 9.02 32.77
N LEU A 392 -1.76 9.58 32.96
CA LEU A 392 -2.99 8.79 33.11
C LEU A 392 -3.32 8.00 31.82
N ALA A 393 -3.06 8.59 30.65
CA ALA A 393 -3.23 7.88 29.38
C ALA A 393 -2.24 6.71 29.27
N ILE A 394 -0.97 6.89 29.64
CA ILE A 394 0.02 5.81 29.69
C ILE A 394 -0.39 4.72 30.69
N GLU A 395 -0.79 5.08 31.91
CA GLU A 395 -1.31 4.14 32.93
C GLU A 395 -2.51 3.34 32.42
N SER A 396 -3.38 3.95 31.61
CA SER A 396 -4.51 3.24 31.03
C SER A 396 -4.10 2.16 30.03
N ILE A 397 -3.01 2.37 29.29
CA ILE A 397 -2.43 1.36 28.39
C ILE A 397 -1.79 0.25 29.22
N ILE A 398 -1.01 0.60 30.25
CA ILE A 398 -0.40 -0.37 31.17
C ILE A 398 -1.48 -1.25 31.79
N PHE A 399 -2.57 -0.65 32.26
CA PHE A 399 -3.72 -1.38 32.80
C PHE A 399 -4.33 -2.37 31.82
N GLN A 400 -4.49 -1.96 30.56
CA GLN A 400 -5.15 -2.77 29.54
C GLN A 400 -4.29 -3.95 29.03
N TYR A 401 -2.96 -3.78 28.96
CA TYR A 401 -2.07 -4.74 28.28
C TYR A 401 -1.15 -5.52 29.23
N THR A 402 -1.11 -5.19 30.53
CA THR A 402 -0.34 -5.98 31.50
C THR A 402 -1.09 -7.25 31.88
N ASP A 403 -0.42 -8.40 31.79
CA ASP A 403 -0.89 -9.62 32.45
C ASP A 403 -0.63 -9.53 33.95
N TRP A 404 -1.63 -9.02 34.67
CA TRP A 404 -1.61 -8.83 36.12
C TRP A 404 -1.45 -10.13 36.93
N GLU A 405 -1.66 -11.31 36.34
CA GLU A 405 -1.41 -12.58 37.03
C GLU A 405 0.08 -13.00 36.97
N ASN A 406 0.85 -12.45 36.02
CA ASN A 406 2.22 -12.87 35.75
C ASN A 406 3.19 -11.69 35.52
N GLU A 407 3.08 -10.62 36.31
CA GLU A 407 3.90 -9.39 36.17
C GLU A 407 5.43 -9.61 36.25
N GLN A 408 5.90 -10.77 36.69
CA GLN A 408 7.33 -11.08 36.78
C GLN A 408 7.91 -11.68 35.49
N LYS A 409 7.07 -11.98 34.49
CA LYS A 409 7.48 -12.62 33.23
C LYS A 409 7.84 -11.59 32.16
N PRO A 410 9.13 -11.41 31.80
CA PRO A 410 9.54 -10.40 30.83
C PRO A 410 8.99 -10.65 29.42
N GLU A 411 8.70 -11.90 29.05
CA GLU A 411 8.08 -12.25 27.78
C GLU A 411 6.67 -11.65 27.63
N HIS A 412 5.92 -11.49 28.73
CA HIS A 412 4.58 -10.91 28.67
C HIS A 412 4.61 -9.41 28.37
N TYR A 413 5.63 -8.69 28.85
CA TYR A 413 5.80 -7.27 28.51
C TYR A 413 6.25 -7.07 27.06
N ARG A 414 7.10 -7.98 26.54
CA ARG A 414 7.47 -7.99 25.12
C ARG A 414 6.23 -8.16 24.25
N ASP A 415 5.43 -9.19 24.53
CA ASP A 415 4.24 -9.52 23.74
C ASP A 415 3.15 -8.44 23.90
N ALA A 416 3.03 -7.85 25.10
CA ALA A 416 2.17 -6.68 25.33
C ALA A 416 2.58 -5.46 24.50
N MET A 417 3.89 -5.22 24.32
CA MET A 417 4.38 -4.11 23.51
C MET A 417 4.09 -4.34 22.02
N ASP A 418 4.21 -5.58 21.53
CA ASP A 418 3.78 -5.94 20.17
C ASP A 418 2.29 -5.67 19.99
N ASP A 419 1.45 -6.21 20.88
CA ASP A 419 0.01 -6.02 20.87
C ASP A 419 -0.39 -4.54 20.92
N VAL A 420 0.25 -3.70 21.76
CA VAL A 420 -0.02 -2.25 21.81
C VAL A 420 0.21 -1.58 20.47
N ILE A 421 1.36 -1.86 19.83
CA ILE A 421 1.75 -1.21 18.59
C ILE A 421 0.93 -1.75 17.42
N GLY A 422 0.72 -3.06 17.35
CA GLY A 422 -0.12 -3.70 16.33
C GLY A 422 -1.58 -3.27 16.43
N ASP A 423 -2.15 -3.25 17.64
CA ASP A 423 -3.55 -2.88 17.86
C ASP A 423 -3.81 -1.41 17.54
N TYR A 424 -3.00 -0.50 18.06
CA TYR A 424 -3.19 0.94 17.85
C TYR A 424 -3.01 1.35 16.39
N ASN A 425 -1.98 0.81 15.71
CA ASN A 425 -1.59 1.30 14.40
C ASN A 425 -2.22 0.55 13.22
N ILE A 426 -2.51 -0.75 13.38
CA ILE A 426 -2.90 -1.62 12.26
C ILE A 426 -4.25 -2.28 12.53
N ILE A 427 -4.36 -3.12 13.56
CA ILE A 427 -5.52 -4.02 13.74
C ILE A 427 -6.80 -3.24 13.99
N CYS A 428 -6.80 -2.31 14.95
CA CYS A 428 -8.02 -1.60 15.32
C CYS A 428 -8.50 -0.58 14.27
N PRO A 429 -7.62 0.18 13.59
CA PRO A 429 -8.02 0.98 12.43
C PRO A 429 -8.64 0.13 11.30
N VAL A 430 -8.04 -1.02 10.97
CA VAL A 430 -8.55 -1.93 9.92
C VAL A 430 -9.89 -2.53 10.31
N MET A 431 -10.05 -2.97 11.57
CA MET A 431 -11.32 -3.48 12.11
C MET A 431 -12.44 -2.43 12.08
N GLU A 432 -12.13 -1.18 12.44
CA GLU A 432 -13.11 -0.08 12.39
C GLU A 432 -13.54 0.23 10.95
N PHE A 433 -12.58 0.28 10.01
CA PHE A 433 -12.88 0.44 8.59
C PHE A 433 -13.82 -0.69 8.10
N ALA A 434 -13.46 -1.96 8.37
CA ALA A 434 -14.24 -3.11 7.92
C ALA A 434 -15.67 -3.09 8.49
N LYS A 435 -15.80 -2.72 9.77
CA LYS A 435 -17.08 -2.57 10.47
C LYS A 435 -17.94 -1.47 9.87
N LYS A 436 -17.43 -0.26 9.69
CA LYS A 436 -18.17 0.87 9.09
C LYS A 436 -18.57 0.58 7.65
N PHE A 437 -17.67 -0.05 6.88
CA PHE A 437 -17.94 -0.46 5.51
C PHE A 437 -19.08 -1.50 5.43
N ALA A 438 -19.06 -2.51 6.31
CA ALA A 438 -20.12 -3.52 6.43
C ALA A 438 -21.43 -2.94 6.98
N GLN A 439 -21.39 -1.97 7.89
CA GLN A 439 -22.59 -1.26 8.39
C GLN A 439 -23.34 -0.53 7.28
N ALA A 440 -22.62 -0.03 6.27
CA ALA A 440 -23.21 0.58 5.08
C ALA A 440 -23.81 -0.44 4.09
N GLY A 441 -23.80 -1.75 4.41
CA GLY A 441 -24.41 -2.81 3.60
C GLY A 441 -23.50 -3.40 2.52
N ASN A 442 -22.19 -3.08 2.54
CA ASN A 442 -21.24 -3.66 1.62
C ASN A 442 -20.77 -5.05 2.05
N ASN A 443 -20.43 -5.89 1.06
CA ASN A 443 -19.88 -7.21 1.36
C ASN A 443 -18.40 -7.09 1.75
N THR A 444 -18.10 -7.52 2.98
CA THR A 444 -16.76 -7.56 3.55
C THR A 444 -16.39 -9.01 3.86
N PHE A 445 -15.13 -9.39 3.59
CA PHE A 445 -14.55 -10.66 4.03
C PHE A 445 -13.29 -10.36 4.83
N PHE A 446 -13.19 -10.90 6.05
CA PHE A 446 -12.08 -10.61 6.95
C PHE A 446 -11.20 -11.85 7.16
N TYR A 447 -9.87 -11.71 7.08
CA TYR A 447 -8.92 -12.76 7.49
C TYR A 447 -8.04 -12.34 8.67
N PHE A 448 -7.54 -13.34 9.38
CA PHE A 448 -6.45 -13.20 10.33
C PHE A 448 -5.34 -14.18 9.93
N PHE A 449 -4.16 -13.68 9.59
CA PHE A 449 -3.03 -14.48 9.12
C PHE A 449 -2.10 -14.81 10.28
N GLU A 450 -1.92 -16.09 10.56
CA GLU A 450 -1.28 -16.59 11.79
C GLU A 450 -0.13 -17.57 11.49
N HIS A 451 0.33 -17.64 10.24
CA HIS A 451 1.40 -18.54 9.85
C HIS A 451 2.77 -17.87 9.85
N ARG A 452 3.66 -18.36 10.72
CA ARG A 452 5.08 -17.99 10.68
C ARG A 452 5.79 -18.83 9.62
N SER A 453 6.36 -18.13 8.63
CA SER A 453 7.09 -18.77 7.54
C SER A 453 8.34 -19.51 8.01
N SER A 454 8.56 -20.71 7.49
CA SER A 454 9.78 -21.49 7.69
C SER A 454 11.03 -20.85 7.08
N LYS A 455 10.86 -19.76 6.31
CA LYS A 455 11.92 -18.99 5.67
C LYS A 455 12.14 -17.62 6.29
N LEU A 456 11.37 -17.26 7.30
CA LEU A 456 11.52 -15.98 7.97
C LEU A 456 12.88 -15.95 8.70
N PRO A 457 13.81 -15.04 8.35
CA PRO A 457 15.13 -15.00 8.95
C PRO A 457 15.17 -14.27 10.29
N TRP A 458 14.05 -13.68 10.71
CA TRP A 458 13.88 -12.94 11.97
C TRP A 458 13.72 -13.90 13.16
N PRO A 459 14.08 -13.48 14.39
CA PRO A 459 13.99 -14.32 15.58
C PRO A 459 12.54 -14.73 15.90
N GLU A 460 12.38 -15.82 16.66
CA GLU A 460 11.08 -16.44 16.97
C GLU A 460 10.13 -15.50 17.70
N TRP A 461 10.64 -14.62 18.56
CA TRP A 461 9.80 -13.66 19.30
C TRP A 461 9.03 -12.71 18.39
N MET A 462 9.47 -12.50 17.15
CA MET A 462 8.79 -11.62 16.19
C MET A 462 7.56 -12.27 15.55
N GLY A 463 7.32 -13.56 15.79
CA GLY A 463 6.07 -14.22 15.38
C GLY A 463 5.78 -14.10 13.88
N VAL A 464 4.56 -13.69 13.56
CA VAL A 464 3.97 -13.47 12.23
C VAL A 464 3.93 -11.97 11.96
N MET A 465 5.07 -11.46 11.54
CA MET A 465 5.34 -10.03 11.36
C MET A 465 4.44 -9.36 10.31
N HIS A 466 4.37 -8.03 10.39
CA HIS A 466 3.87 -7.16 9.32
C HIS A 466 4.45 -7.54 7.94
N GLY A 467 3.59 -7.65 6.92
CA GLY A 467 3.95 -8.03 5.55
C GLY A 467 4.29 -9.52 5.31
N SER A 468 4.24 -10.39 6.33
CA SER A 468 4.60 -11.82 6.20
C SER A 468 3.66 -12.61 5.28
N GLU A 469 2.43 -12.15 5.08
CA GLU A 469 1.43 -12.81 4.25
C GLU A 469 1.66 -12.57 2.74
N ILE A 470 2.39 -11.51 2.39
CA ILE A 470 2.65 -11.10 1.00
C ILE A 470 3.28 -12.24 0.20
N GLU A 471 4.30 -12.91 0.75
CA GLU A 471 5.00 -13.98 0.03
C GLU A 471 4.05 -15.14 -0.35
N PHE A 472 3.03 -15.40 0.47
CA PHE A 472 2.00 -16.39 0.21
C PHE A 472 0.98 -15.91 -0.82
N VAL A 473 0.58 -14.63 -0.77
CA VAL A 473 -0.32 -13.99 -1.75
C VAL A 473 0.31 -13.91 -3.14
N PHE A 474 1.62 -13.75 -3.24
CA PHE A 474 2.34 -13.70 -4.53
C PHE A 474 2.85 -15.05 -5.01
N GLY A 475 2.72 -16.11 -4.20
CA GLY A 475 3.06 -17.47 -4.63
C GLY A 475 4.53 -17.84 -4.49
N LEU A 476 5.30 -17.13 -3.66
CA LEU A 476 6.73 -17.41 -3.46
C LEU A 476 6.99 -18.85 -2.95
N PRO A 477 6.13 -19.46 -2.10
CA PRO A 477 6.25 -20.88 -1.74
C PRO A 477 6.17 -21.87 -2.91
N LEU A 478 5.72 -21.46 -4.09
CA LEU A 478 5.71 -22.29 -5.29
C LEU A 478 7.06 -22.24 -6.04
N GLU A 479 7.99 -21.37 -5.66
CA GLU A 479 9.35 -21.34 -6.18
C GLU A 479 10.17 -22.50 -5.60
N ARG A 480 10.42 -23.52 -6.44
CA ARG A 480 11.13 -24.74 -6.04
C ARG A 480 12.52 -24.46 -5.49
N ARG A 481 13.17 -23.37 -5.89
CA ARG A 481 14.54 -23.03 -5.46
C ARG A 481 14.63 -22.51 -4.02
N VAL A 482 13.53 -22.01 -3.45
CA VAL A 482 13.53 -21.43 -2.08
C VAL A 482 13.26 -22.49 -1.00
N ASN A 483 12.81 -23.69 -1.39
CA ASN A 483 12.61 -24.86 -0.51
C ASN A 483 11.63 -24.61 0.67
N TYR A 484 10.51 -23.94 0.45
CA TYR A 484 9.41 -23.88 1.43
C TYR A 484 8.84 -25.28 1.72
N THR A 485 8.16 -25.42 2.86
CA THR A 485 7.51 -26.69 3.22
C THR A 485 6.33 -26.98 2.29
N LYS A 486 5.91 -28.26 2.23
CA LYS A 486 4.74 -28.63 1.43
C LYS A 486 3.45 -27.99 1.94
N ALA A 487 3.32 -27.83 3.25
CA ALA A 487 2.18 -27.19 3.88
C ALA A 487 2.08 -25.71 3.47
N GLU A 488 3.21 -25.00 3.41
CA GLU A 488 3.28 -23.60 2.95
C GLU A 488 2.94 -23.46 1.46
N GLU A 489 3.37 -24.41 0.62
CA GLU A 489 2.94 -24.43 -0.78
C GLU A 489 1.42 -24.59 -0.89
N ILE A 490 0.80 -25.42 -0.05
CA ILE A 490 -0.66 -25.61 -0.01
C ILE A 490 -1.36 -24.35 0.48
N LEU A 491 -0.88 -23.73 1.56
CA LEU A 491 -1.39 -22.46 2.08
C LEU A 491 -1.34 -21.37 1.01
N SER A 492 -0.18 -21.19 0.36
CA SER A 492 -0.01 -20.20 -0.70
C SER A 492 -0.96 -20.45 -1.88
N ARG A 493 -1.13 -21.70 -2.33
CA ARG A 493 -2.13 -22.03 -3.37
C ARG A 493 -3.55 -21.67 -2.95
N SER A 494 -3.91 -21.91 -1.69
CA SER A 494 -5.23 -21.52 -1.16
C SER A 494 -5.41 -20.00 -1.14
N MET A 495 -4.40 -19.25 -0.71
CA MET A 495 -4.43 -17.78 -0.69
C MET A 495 -4.50 -17.19 -2.10
N LEU A 496 -3.67 -17.67 -3.04
CA LEU A 496 -3.76 -17.31 -4.46
C LEU A 496 -5.20 -17.45 -4.97
N ARG A 497 -5.82 -18.61 -4.68
CA ARG A 497 -7.20 -18.89 -5.08
C ARG A 497 -8.21 -17.98 -4.42
N TYR A 498 -8.11 -17.71 -3.12
CA TYR A 498 -9.03 -16.81 -2.41
C TYR A 498 -8.96 -15.39 -2.98
N TRP A 499 -7.76 -14.84 -3.13
CA TRP A 499 -7.52 -13.50 -3.67
C TRP A 499 -8.06 -13.38 -5.11
N ALA A 500 -7.74 -14.34 -5.97
CA ALA A 500 -8.20 -14.31 -7.35
C ALA A 500 -9.71 -14.57 -7.49
N SER A 501 -10.29 -15.47 -6.67
CA SER A 501 -11.74 -15.74 -6.67
C SER A 501 -12.52 -14.51 -6.24
N PHE A 502 -12.04 -13.81 -5.20
CA PHE A 502 -12.57 -12.53 -4.79
C PHE A 502 -12.43 -11.48 -5.89
N ALA A 503 -11.25 -11.35 -6.53
CA ALA A 503 -11.06 -10.39 -7.61
C ALA A 503 -12.02 -10.63 -8.79
N LYS A 504 -12.26 -11.90 -9.14
CA LYS A 504 -13.18 -12.32 -10.21
C LYS A 504 -14.64 -12.05 -9.85
N THR A 505 -15.07 -12.45 -8.65
CA THR A 505 -16.51 -12.59 -8.34
C THR A 505 -17.02 -11.68 -7.23
N GLY A 506 -16.14 -11.12 -6.40
CA GLY A 506 -16.48 -10.41 -5.17
C GLY A 506 -16.71 -11.34 -3.98
N ASN A 507 -16.35 -12.62 -4.09
CA ASN A 507 -16.46 -13.61 -3.02
C ASN A 507 -15.24 -14.56 -3.06
N PRO A 508 -14.45 -14.67 -1.97
CA PRO A 508 -13.24 -15.51 -1.95
C PRO A 508 -13.55 -17.00 -2.07
N ASN A 509 -14.77 -17.45 -1.72
CA ASN A 509 -15.14 -18.87 -1.80
C ASN A 509 -15.12 -19.40 -3.24
N GLY A 510 -15.29 -18.56 -4.26
CA GLY A 510 -15.31 -18.98 -5.66
C GLY A 510 -16.29 -20.14 -5.89
N THR A 511 -15.81 -21.24 -6.49
CA THR A 511 -16.57 -22.47 -6.71
C THR A 511 -16.28 -23.57 -5.68
N LEU A 512 -15.77 -23.24 -4.48
CA LEU A 512 -15.57 -24.24 -3.44
C LEU A 512 -16.90 -24.93 -3.10
N ILE A 513 -16.92 -26.26 -3.26
CA ILE A 513 -18.05 -27.13 -2.87
C ILE A 513 -17.80 -27.72 -1.48
N ASN A 514 -16.53 -28.00 -1.13
CA ASN A 514 -16.10 -28.66 0.11
C ASN A 514 -15.07 -27.80 0.85
N GLY A 515 -15.06 -27.84 2.19
CA GLY A 515 -14.15 -27.10 3.07
C GLY A 515 -14.83 -25.98 3.88
N THR A 516 -14.11 -25.37 4.82
CA THR A 516 -14.60 -24.23 5.60
C THR A 516 -14.90 -23.06 4.66
N ARG A 517 -16.16 -22.59 4.65
CA ARG A 517 -16.52 -21.40 3.88
C ARG A 517 -16.03 -20.16 4.60
N TRP A 518 -15.47 -19.22 3.84
CA TRP A 518 -15.17 -17.88 4.32
C TRP A 518 -16.47 -17.09 4.47
N PRO A 519 -16.89 -16.77 5.71
CA PRO A 519 -18.14 -16.06 5.96
C PRO A 519 -18.04 -14.58 5.54
N VAL A 520 -19.19 -13.97 5.24
CA VAL A 520 -19.29 -12.52 5.14
C VAL A 520 -19.10 -11.92 6.53
N PHE A 521 -18.20 -10.95 6.64
CA PHE A 521 -18.03 -10.13 7.83
C PHE A 521 -19.20 -9.14 7.90
N THR A 522 -19.96 -9.21 9.00
CA THR A 522 -21.03 -8.26 9.30
C THR A 522 -20.65 -7.40 10.50
N SER A 523 -21.26 -6.23 10.63
CA SER A 523 -20.98 -5.31 11.74
C SER A 523 -21.32 -5.86 13.13
N THR A 524 -22.23 -6.83 13.19
CA THR A 524 -22.71 -7.49 14.41
C THR A 524 -21.92 -8.75 14.74
N GLU A 525 -21.79 -9.68 13.80
CA GLU A 525 -21.13 -10.97 14.03
C GLU A 525 -19.61 -10.87 13.93
N GLN A 526 -19.09 -10.00 13.05
CA GLN A 526 -17.65 -9.75 12.85
C GLN A 526 -16.86 -11.06 12.66
N LYS A 527 -17.42 -11.98 11.87
CA LYS A 527 -16.78 -13.26 11.55
C LYS A 527 -15.56 -13.05 10.67
N TYR A 528 -14.48 -13.77 10.97
CA TYR A 528 -13.26 -13.79 10.18
C TYR A 528 -12.75 -15.23 10.02
N LEU A 529 -11.92 -15.44 8.99
CA LEU A 529 -11.28 -16.73 8.70
C LEU A 529 -9.81 -16.70 9.13
N THR A 530 -9.34 -17.72 9.85
CA THR A 530 -7.91 -17.88 10.13
C THR A 530 -7.20 -18.46 8.92
N LEU A 531 -6.01 -17.93 8.62
CA LEU A 531 -5.16 -18.38 7.52
C LEU A 531 -3.84 -18.89 8.11
N ASN A 532 -3.69 -20.21 8.09
CA ASN A 532 -2.46 -20.91 8.48
C ASN A 532 -2.32 -22.24 7.71
N THR A 533 -1.30 -23.04 8.04
CA THR A 533 -1.10 -24.36 7.43
C THR A 533 -2.05 -25.44 7.94
N ASP A 534 -2.74 -25.20 9.05
CA ASP A 534 -3.76 -26.08 9.60
C ASP A 534 -5.13 -25.83 8.94
N ALA A 535 -6.18 -26.49 9.41
CA ALA A 535 -7.52 -26.24 8.90
C ALA A 535 -7.99 -24.83 9.31
N SER A 536 -8.52 -24.06 8.36
CA SER A 536 -9.07 -22.73 8.65
C SER A 536 -10.27 -22.81 9.59
N ASP A 537 -10.24 -21.96 10.62
CA ASP A 537 -11.30 -21.76 11.59
C ASP A 537 -12.08 -20.47 11.30
N VAL A 538 -13.35 -20.47 11.71
CA VAL A 538 -14.19 -19.27 11.69
C VAL A 538 -14.37 -18.77 13.11
N LEU A 539 -13.76 -17.63 13.38
CA LEU A 539 -13.83 -16.96 14.68
C LEU A 539 -14.60 -15.64 14.55
N THR A 540 -14.86 -14.97 15.67
CA THR A 540 -15.64 -13.73 15.71
C THR A 540 -14.95 -12.67 16.54
N LYS A 541 -15.20 -11.39 16.20
CA LYS A 541 -14.85 -10.25 17.05
C LYS A 541 -13.35 -10.18 17.39
N LEU A 542 -12.50 -10.28 16.37
CA LEU A 542 -11.04 -10.15 16.47
C LEU A 542 -10.69 -8.91 17.32
N ARG A 543 -9.92 -9.13 18.40
CA ARG A 543 -9.40 -8.09 19.32
C ARG A 543 -10.44 -7.05 19.75
N ALA A 544 -11.70 -7.47 19.95
CA ALA A 544 -12.80 -6.55 20.22
C ALA A 544 -12.64 -5.72 21.51
N GLN A 545 -12.03 -6.27 22.57
CA GLN A 545 -11.74 -5.52 23.80
C GLN A 545 -10.63 -4.47 23.57
N PRO A 546 -9.42 -4.84 23.10
CA PRO A 546 -8.39 -3.87 22.73
C PRO A 546 -8.87 -2.76 21.78
N CYS A 547 -9.65 -3.11 20.74
CA CYS A 547 -10.13 -2.09 19.81
C CYS A 547 -11.22 -1.18 20.38
N ARG A 548 -12.00 -1.64 21.38
CA ARG A 548 -12.88 -0.74 22.13
C ARG A 548 -12.09 0.19 23.04
N PHE A 549 -10.99 -0.29 23.63
CA PHE A 549 -10.07 0.56 24.37
C PHE A 549 -9.54 1.68 23.47
N TRP A 550 -8.92 1.35 22.32
CA TRP A 550 -8.33 2.34 21.42
C TRP A 550 -9.32 3.26 20.73
N ASN A 551 -10.47 2.76 20.27
CA ASN A 551 -11.39 3.56 19.47
C ASN A 551 -12.37 4.39 20.32
N ILE A 552 -12.51 4.12 21.62
CA ILE A 552 -13.52 4.78 22.47
C ILE A 552 -12.96 5.25 23.81
N PHE A 553 -12.29 4.38 24.56
CA PHE A 553 -11.88 4.72 25.93
C PHE A 553 -10.65 5.64 25.93
N PHE A 554 -9.59 5.23 25.25
CA PHE A 554 -8.33 5.97 25.21
C PHE A 554 -8.47 7.41 24.67
N PRO A 555 -9.22 7.69 23.58
CA PRO A 555 -9.45 9.06 23.12
C PRO A 555 -10.14 9.95 24.16
N LYS A 556 -11.08 9.39 24.95
CA LYS A 556 -11.74 10.11 26.06
C LYS A 556 -10.77 10.41 27.20
N VAL A 557 -9.87 9.47 27.52
CA VAL A 557 -8.82 9.72 28.53
C VAL A 557 -7.91 10.84 28.05
N GLN A 558 -7.51 10.85 26.78
CA GLN A 558 -6.73 11.94 26.21
C GLN A 558 -7.48 13.26 26.26
N GLU A 559 -8.77 13.29 25.90
CA GLU A 559 -9.60 14.51 25.97
C GLU A 559 -9.72 15.06 27.40
N MET A 560 -9.97 14.18 28.39
CA MET A 560 -10.12 14.59 29.80
C MET A 560 -8.82 15.03 30.47
N THR A 561 -7.68 14.57 29.95
CA THR A 561 -6.34 14.86 30.51
C THR A 561 -5.51 15.81 29.66
N GLY A 562 -6.04 16.21 28.49
CA GLY A 562 -5.43 17.18 27.60
C GLY A 562 -5.26 18.52 28.31
N ASN A 563 -4.16 19.20 28.00
CA ASN A 563 -3.87 20.49 28.62
C ASN A 563 -4.95 21.51 28.19
N ILE A 564 -5.77 21.95 29.15
CA ILE A 564 -6.88 22.88 28.95
C ILE A 564 -6.43 24.15 28.21
N ASP A 565 -5.18 24.58 28.38
CA ASP A 565 -4.60 25.76 27.73
C ASP A 565 -4.46 25.64 26.20
N GLU A 566 -4.31 24.42 25.67
CA GLU A 566 -4.25 24.16 24.23
C GLU A 566 -5.64 24.03 23.65
N ALA A 567 -6.53 23.27 24.30
CA ALA A 567 -7.95 23.21 23.94
C ALA A 567 -8.61 24.60 23.97
N GLU A 568 -8.26 25.45 24.94
CA GLU A 568 -8.72 26.83 25.03
C GLU A 568 -8.11 27.71 23.92
N ARG A 569 -6.85 27.51 23.53
CA ARG A 569 -6.23 28.19 22.39
C ARG A 569 -6.89 27.81 21.07
N GLU A 570 -7.13 26.53 20.84
CA GLU A 570 -7.79 26.02 19.65
C GLU A 570 -9.25 26.47 19.59
N TRP A 571 -9.95 26.45 20.72
CA TRP A 571 -11.30 27.01 20.83
C TRP A 571 -11.31 28.51 20.52
N LYS A 572 -10.38 29.30 21.08
CA LYS A 572 -10.24 30.73 20.76
C LYS A 572 -9.96 30.95 19.27
N ALA A 573 -9.06 30.16 18.67
CA ALA A 573 -8.75 30.24 17.26
C ALA A 573 -9.95 29.84 16.37
N GLY A 574 -10.68 28.79 16.75
CA GLY A 574 -11.91 28.34 16.09
C GLY A 574 -13.02 29.38 16.19
N PHE A 575 -13.19 29.99 17.36
CA PHE A 575 -14.13 31.08 17.60
C PHE A 575 -13.78 32.30 16.73
N HIS A 576 -12.51 32.68 16.63
CA HIS A 576 -12.08 33.78 15.74
C HIS A 576 -12.35 33.48 14.26
N ARG A 577 -12.08 32.25 13.79
CA ARG A 577 -12.41 31.84 12.42
C ARG A 577 -13.91 31.88 12.15
N TRP A 578 -14.70 31.34 13.07
CA TRP A 578 -16.16 31.37 12.97
C TRP A 578 -16.70 32.80 12.97
N ASN A 579 -16.16 33.67 13.83
CA ASN A 579 -16.57 35.06 13.91
C ASN A 579 -16.26 35.81 12.61
N ASN A 580 -15.08 35.60 12.02
CA ASN A 580 -14.72 36.16 10.72
C ASN A 580 -15.65 35.64 9.61
N TYR A 581 -15.90 34.33 9.58
CA TYR A 581 -16.86 33.72 8.64
C TYR A 581 -18.27 34.32 8.80
N MET A 582 -18.74 34.52 10.03
CA MET A 582 -20.05 35.13 10.30
C MET A 582 -20.09 36.61 9.87
N SER A 583 -18.98 37.35 10.01
CA SER A 583 -18.86 38.69 9.45
C SER A 583 -18.94 38.69 7.93
N ASP A 584 -18.22 37.79 7.26
CA ASP A 584 -18.25 37.66 5.80
C ASP A 584 -19.63 37.23 5.30
N TRP A 585 -20.25 36.25 5.96
CA TRP A 585 -21.61 35.82 5.67
C TRP A 585 -22.61 36.96 5.85
N LYS A 586 -22.48 37.75 6.92
CA LYS A 586 -23.35 38.91 7.16
C LYS A 586 -23.18 39.97 6.07
N ASN A 587 -21.96 40.21 5.61
CA ASN A 587 -21.70 41.14 4.51
C ASN A 587 -22.34 40.62 3.21
N GLN A 588 -22.15 39.34 2.87
CA GLN A 588 -22.77 38.72 1.70
C GLN A 588 -24.30 38.73 1.78
N PHE A 589 -24.86 38.51 2.97
CA PHE A 589 -26.30 38.55 3.20
C PHE A 589 -26.86 39.96 3.02
N ASN A 590 -26.17 40.99 3.53
CA ASN A 590 -26.54 42.40 3.37
C ASN A 590 -26.43 42.86 1.91
N ASP A 591 -25.42 42.40 1.18
CA ASP A 591 -25.28 42.64 -0.26
C ASP A 591 -26.42 41.96 -1.05
N TYR A 592 -26.82 40.75 -0.64
CA TYR A 592 -27.96 40.07 -1.24
C TYR A 592 -29.29 40.81 -0.99
N THR A 593 -29.56 41.26 0.24
CA THR A 593 -30.80 41.96 0.58
C THR A 593 -30.88 43.35 -0.08
N SER A 594 -29.79 44.11 -0.07
CA SER A 594 -29.74 45.44 -0.70
C SER A 594 -29.88 45.39 -2.23
N ASN A 595 -29.34 44.36 -2.89
CA ASN A 595 -29.56 44.14 -4.32
C ASN A 595 -30.98 43.68 -4.63
N LYS A 596 -31.63 42.93 -3.73
CA LYS A 596 -33.02 42.51 -3.88
C LYS A 596 -33.99 43.71 -3.79
N GLU A 597 -33.73 44.65 -2.89
CA GLU A 597 -34.52 45.89 -2.75
C GLU A 597 -34.38 46.82 -3.97
N ARG A 598 -33.19 46.88 -4.59
CA ARG A 598 -32.97 47.61 -5.86
C ARG A 598 -33.74 47.02 -7.03
N CYS A 599 -33.95 45.69 -7.06
CA CYS A 599 -34.71 45.03 -8.13
C CYS A 599 -36.23 45.14 -7.95
N THR A 600 -36.74 45.46 -6.76
CA THR A 600 -38.18 45.62 -6.50
C THR A 600 -38.67 47.08 -6.61
N GLY A 601 -37.77 48.04 -6.75
CA GLY A 601 -38.09 49.47 -6.90
C GLY A 601 -38.24 49.96 -8.36
N SER A 602 -38.28 49.06 -9.33
CA SER A 602 -38.46 49.37 -10.76
C SER A 602 -39.68 48.63 -11.31
N ASN A 603 -40.87 49.10 -10.93
CA ASN A 603 -42.13 48.85 -11.63
C ASN A 603 -42.93 50.16 -11.66
#